data_AF-A0A6P0NGZ4-F1
#
_entry.id   AF-A0A6P0NGZ4-F1
#
_cell.length_a   1.000
_cell.length_b   1.000
_cell.length_c   1.000
_cell.angle_alpha   90.00
_cell.angle_beta   90.00
_cell.angle_gamma   90.00
#
_symmetry.space_group_name_H-M   'P 1'
#
loop_
_entity.id
_entity.type
_entity.pdbx_description
1 polymer ?
#
loop_
_entity_poly.entity_id
_entity_poly.type
_entity_poly.pdbx_seq_one_letter_code
_entity_poly.pdbx_strand_id
1 'polypeptide(L)'
;MNEGELPANTGMEGGEMQREPMKGGKGRDRFRGDDAADDMSGGRGRDRLRGEGGDDKMDGGAGRDRMHGGEGADEMLGGGGRDVMKGGAGDDLLCGGAGRDRMKGGEGADTFAYKEMRDKGDLIVDFDVAADVLDLSSVLAELGYGNATFNELLDDVIVLGQSKRGTRVGIDEDG
;
A
#
# COMPACT_ATOMS: atom_id res chain seq x y z
N MET A 1 1.24 27.13 -8.41
CA MET A 1 0.54 27.93 -7.38
C MET A 1 0.62 27.12 -6.09
N ASN A 2 1.12 27.74 -5.02
CA ASN A 2 1.39 27.26 -3.65
C ASN A 2 1.54 25.75 -3.36
N GLU A 3 2.77 25.37 -3.02
CA GLU A 3 3.13 24.06 -2.48
C GLU A 3 3.00 23.99 -0.94
N GLY A 4 1.82 24.30 -0.42
CA GLY A 4 1.53 24.15 1.02
C GLY A 4 1.39 22.68 1.39
N GLU A 5 2.02 22.27 2.48
CA GLU A 5 1.66 21.02 3.18
C GLU A 5 0.23 21.20 3.69
N LEU A 6 -0.67 20.27 3.34
CA LEU A 6 -2.03 20.32 3.87
C LEU A 6 -1.98 19.78 5.31
N PRO A 7 -2.37 20.60 6.31
CA PRO A 7 -2.22 20.24 7.72
C PRO A 7 -3.22 19.16 8.15
N ALA A 8 -2.96 18.57 9.32
CA ALA A 8 -3.85 17.65 10.01
C ALA A 8 -5.29 18.18 10.05
N ASN A 9 -6.21 17.26 9.86
CA ASN A 9 -7.58 17.58 9.52
C ASN A 9 -8.40 17.81 10.79
N THR A 10 -8.68 19.08 11.06
CA THR A 10 -9.61 19.50 12.13
C THR A 10 -10.68 20.41 11.55
N GLY A 11 -11.72 19.83 10.94
CA GLY A 11 -12.97 20.51 10.61
C GLY A 11 -13.98 20.41 11.75
N MET A 12 -14.65 21.51 12.11
CA MET A 12 -15.86 21.47 12.94
C MET A 12 -17.06 21.83 12.07
N GLU A 13 -17.93 20.87 11.76
CA GLU A 13 -19.32 21.15 11.36
C GLU A 13 -20.29 20.51 12.35
N GLY A 14 -21.24 21.29 12.86
CA GLY A 14 -22.42 20.75 13.54
C GLY A 14 -22.28 20.27 14.99
N GLY A 15 -21.14 20.47 15.66
CA GLY A 15 -20.99 20.15 17.09
C GLY A 15 -20.46 18.74 17.41
N GLU A 16 -20.04 18.01 16.38
CA GLU A 16 -19.25 16.78 16.49
C GLU A 16 -17.91 17.00 15.81
N MET A 17 -16.82 16.52 16.43
CA MET A 17 -15.47 16.59 15.83
C MET A 17 -15.36 15.45 14.80
N GLN A 18 -15.87 15.67 13.60
CA GLN A 18 -15.72 14.72 12.50
C GLN A 18 -14.42 15.05 11.75
N ARG A 19 -13.51 14.07 11.67
CA ARG A 19 -12.31 14.16 10.84
C ARG A 19 -12.73 14.01 9.38
N GLU A 20 -12.53 15.05 8.55
CA GLU A 20 -12.70 15.00 7.09
C GLU A 20 -11.53 14.32 6.35
N PRO A 21 -11.75 13.70 5.19
CA PRO A 21 -10.65 13.12 4.43
C PRO A 21 -9.76 14.20 3.78
N MET A 22 -8.43 14.01 3.82
CA MET A 22 -7.46 14.85 3.12
C MET A 22 -7.34 14.44 1.64
N LYS A 23 -7.57 15.37 0.69
CA LYS A 23 -7.64 15.05 -0.76
C LYS A 23 -6.81 16.00 -1.63
N GLY A 24 -5.87 15.46 -2.42
CA GLY A 24 -4.89 16.24 -3.21
C GLY A 24 -5.35 16.57 -4.64
N GLY A 25 -6.01 15.61 -5.29
CA GLY A 25 -6.65 15.81 -6.58
C GLY A 25 -5.70 15.66 -7.76
N LYS A 26 -5.12 16.75 -8.28
CA LYS A 26 -4.15 16.70 -9.39
C LYS A 26 -2.88 17.42 -8.97
N GLY A 27 -1.73 16.85 -9.31
CA GLY A 27 -0.45 17.52 -9.22
C GLY A 27 0.49 16.76 -8.30
N ARG A 28 1.10 17.46 -7.37
CA ARG A 28 2.02 16.86 -6.42
C ARG A 28 1.64 17.37 -5.05
N ASP A 29 1.00 16.52 -4.29
CA ASP A 29 0.41 16.83 -3.02
C ASP A 29 1.30 16.35 -1.87
N ARG A 30 1.11 16.96 -0.70
CA ARG A 30 1.85 16.65 0.53
C ARG A 30 0.88 16.64 1.69
N PHE A 31 0.66 15.46 2.23
CA PHE A 31 -0.17 15.19 3.40
C PHE A 31 0.68 14.76 4.58
N ARG A 32 0.27 15.21 5.76
CA ARG A 32 0.76 14.78 7.05
C ARG A 32 -0.41 14.70 8.01
N GLY A 33 -0.63 13.49 8.54
CA GLY A 33 -1.56 13.21 9.61
C GLY A 33 -1.05 13.65 10.98
N ASP A 34 -1.70 13.14 12.02
CA ASP A 34 -1.28 13.32 13.41
C ASP A 34 -1.26 11.97 14.16
N ASP A 35 -1.44 11.97 15.48
CA ASP A 35 -1.38 10.75 16.29
C ASP A 35 -2.70 9.95 16.27
N ALA A 36 -3.66 10.32 15.43
CA ALA A 36 -4.95 9.66 15.32
C ALA A 36 -5.30 9.35 13.88
N ALA A 37 -6.17 8.36 13.71
CA ALA A 37 -6.58 7.83 12.41
C ALA A 37 -7.01 8.92 11.41
N ASP A 38 -6.38 8.91 10.25
CA ASP A 38 -6.58 9.82 9.14
C ASP A 38 -6.95 9.09 7.84
N ASP A 39 -7.76 9.75 7.00
CA ASP A 39 -8.10 9.28 5.65
C ASP A 39 -7.45 10.23 4.64
N MET A 40 -6.48 9.74 3.87
CA MET A 40 -5.66 10.51 2.94
C MET A 40 -5.74 9.95 1.52
N SER A 41 -5.98 10.83 0.54
CA SER A 41 -5.98 10.50 -0.89
C SER A 41 -5.14 11.50 -1.70
N GLY A 42 -4.07 11.01 -2.32
CA GLY A 42 -3.17 11.79 -3.20
C GLY A 42 -3.86 12.20 -4.50
N GLY A 43 -4.53 11.26 -5.16
CA GLY A 43 -5.25 11.51 -6.40
C GLY A 43 -4.37 11.25 -7.62
N ARG A 44 -4.01 12.27 -8.39
CA ARG A 44 -3.11 12.11 -9.55
C ARG A 44 -1.81 12.85 -9.31
N GLY A 45 -0.69 12.16 -9.38
CA GLY A 45 0.60 12.70 -9.77
C GLY A 45 1.76 12.16 -8.97
N ARG A 46 2.39 12.94 -8.09
CA ARG A 46 3.56 12.44 -7.33
C ARG A 46 3.48 12.91 -5.90
N ASP A 47 2.71 12.18 -5.14
CA ASP A 47 2.21 12.60 -3.86
C ASP A 47 3.09 12.07 -2.73
N ARG A 48 3.05 12.76 -1.60
CA ARG A 48 3.70 12.32 -0.37
C ARG A 48 2.66 12.29 0.73
N LEU A 49 2.35 11.10 1.22
CA LEU A 49 1.40 10.90 2.29
C LEU A 49 2.15 10.36 3.51
N ARG A 50 1.80 10.84 4.70
CA ARG A 50 2.41 10.46 5.97
C ARG A 50 1.34 10.42 7.03
N GLY A 51 1.11 9.28 7.66
CA GLY A 51 0.16 9.08 8.75
C GLY A 51 0.64 9.64 10.07
N GLU A 52 1.85 9.26 10.46
CA GLU A 52 2.46 9.48 11.79
C GLU A 52 1.97 8.47 12.83
N GLY A 53 0.78 8.64 13.41
CA GLY A 53 0.25 7.70 14.40
C GLY A 53 -1.24 7.44 14.24
N GLY A 54 -1.70 6.30 14.77
CA GLY A 54 -3.09 5.87 14.62
C GLY A 54 -3.29 5.00 13.39
N ASP A 55 -4.49 4.44 13.25
CA ASP A 55 -4.80 3.49 12.17
C ASP A 55 -5.24 4.26 10.92
N ASP A 56 -4.33 4.47 9.98
CA ASP A 56 -4.57 5.36 8.84
C ASP A 56 -5.08 4.63 7.60
N LYS A 57 -5.86 5.34 6.78
CA LYS A 57 -6.25 4.93 5.43
C LYS A 57 -5.58 5.84 4.42
N MET A 58 -4.75 5.26 3.56
CA MET A 58 -3.92 6.01 2.63
C MET A 58 -4.08 5.48 1.21
N ASP A 59 -4.45 6.35 0.28
CA ASP A 59 -4.53 6.06 -1.17
C ASP A 59 -3.62 7.02 -1.94
N GLY A 60 -2.55 6.49 -2.54
CA GLY A 60 -1.65 7.25 -3.41
C GLY A 60 -2.31 7.71 -4.70
N GLY A 61 -3.25 6.92 -5.22
CA GLY A 61 -3.89 7.15 -6.51
C GLY A 61 -2.97 6.88 -7.69
N ALA A 62 -3.05 7.69 -8.74
CA ALA A 62 -2.25 7.49 -9.94
C ALA A 62 -0.96 8.31 -9.89
N GLY A 63 0.19 7.66 -9.88
CA GLY A 63 1.45 8.21 -10.33
C GLY A 63 2.67 7.60 -9.67
N ARG A 64 3.51 8.39 -9.02
CA ARG A 64 4.69 7.83 -8.31
C ARG A 64 4.77 8.43 -6.95
N ASP A 65 4.19 7.71 -6.02
CA ASP A 65 3.83 8.21 -4.72
C ASP A 65 4.78 7.66 -3.66
N ARG A 66 4.87 8.40 -2.56
CA ARG A 66 5.63 7.98 -1.38
C ARG A 66 4.71 8.02 -0.18
N MET A 67 4.54 6.87 0.43
CA MET A 67 3.59 6.70 1.52
C MET A 67 4.33 6.16 2.74
N HIS A 68 3.99 6.66 3.90
CA HIS A 68 4.45 6.18 5.19
C HIS A 68 3.28 6.17 6.14
N GLY A 69 2.88 5.00 6.63
CA GLY A 69 1.82 4.84 7.63
C GLY A 69 2.26 5.49 8.93
N GLY A 70 2.99 4.76 9.76
CA GLY A 70 3.58 5.31 10.97
C GLY A 70 3.50 4.31 12.10
N GLU A 71 2.96 4.73 13.24
CA GLU A 71 2.51 3.83 14.29
C GLU A 71 1.01 3.54 14.11
N GLY A 72 0.58 2.28 14.19
CA GLY A 72 -0.84 1.93 14.04
C GLY A 72 -1.02 0.82 13.02
N ALA A 73 -2.24 0.34 12.87
CA ALA A 73 -2.57 -0.64 11.83
C ALA A 73 -3.05 0.11 10.57
N ASP A 74 -2.14 0.29 9.61
CA ASP A 74 -2.40 1.16 8.45
C ASP A 74 -2.93 0.38 7.22
N GLU A 75 -3.89 0.95 6.51
CA GLU A 75 -4.36 0.48 5.21
C GLU A 75 -3.79 1.36 4.09
N MET A 76 -2.86 0.81 3.30
CA MET A 76 -2.13 1.57 2.27
C MET A 76 -2.36 1.01 0.87
N LEU A 77 -2.87 1.84 -0.04
CA LEU A 77 -3.02 1.57 -1.47
C LEU A 77 -2.09 2.48 -2.28
N GLY A 78 -1.11 1.92 -2.97
CA GLY A 78 -0.20 2.67 -3.86
C GLY A 78 -0.92 3.19 -5.11
N GLY A 79 -1.81 2.38 -5.67
CA GLY A 79 -2.62 2.73 -6.82
C GLY A 79 -1.89 2.42 -8.12
N GLY A 80 -1.63 3.42 -8.95
CA GLY A 80 -1.03 3.22 -10.25
C GLY A 80 0.31 3.92 -10.43
N GLY A 81 1.40 3.19 -10.52
CA GLY A 81 2.60 3.61 -11.20
C GLY A 81 3.88 3.02 -10.62
N ARG A 82 4.64 3.77 -9.82
CA ARG A 82 5.82 3.18 -9.16
C ARG A 82 6.02 3.84 -7.81
N ASP A 83 5.56 3.13 -6.81
CA ASP A 83 5.31 3.64 -5.50
C ASP A 83 6.35 3.11 -4.51
N VAL A 84 6.53 3.87 -3.44
CA VAL A 84 7.38 3.50 -2.32
C VAL A 84 6.55 3.60 -1.06
N MET A 85 6.28 2.44 -0.47
CA MET A 85 5.39 2.30 0.68
C MET A 85 6.18 1.77 1.86
N LYS A 86 5.86 2.30 3.03
CA LYS A 86 6.37 1.86 4.32
C LYS A 86 5.19 1.86 5.28
N GLY A 87 4.80 0.72 5.84
CA GLY A 87 3.80 0.64 6.88
C GLY A 87 4.32 1.34 8.12
N GLY A 88 5.01 0.63 8.98
CA GLY A 88 5.80 1.24 10.05
C GLY A 88 5.87 0.33 11.23
N ALA A 89 5.19 0.69 12.31
CA ALA A 89 4.97 -0.17 13.45
C ALA A 89 3.47 -0.46 13.57
N GLY A 90 3.11 -1.73 13.72
CA GLY A 90 1.72 -2.18 13.73
C GLY A 90 1.49 -3.20 12.62
N ASP A 91 0.29 -3.77 12.59
CA ASP A 91 -0.06 -4.81 11.61
C ASP A 91 -0.63 -4.13 10.36
N ASP A 92 0.20 -3.93 9.34
CA ASP A 92 -0.15 -3.08 8.20
C ASP A 92 -0.69 -3.89 7.00
N LEU A 93 -1.59 -3.30 6.23
CA LEU A 93 -2.07 -3.81 4.94
C LEU A 93 -1.53 -2.96 3.78
N LEU A 94 -0.62 -3.51 2.99
CA LEU A 94 0.00 -2.82 1.85
C LEU A 94 -0.42 -3.46 0.53
N CYS A 95 -0.94 -2.64 -0.39
CA CYS A 95 -1.24 -3.02 -1.77
C CYS A 95 -0.56 -2.05 -2.73
N GLY A 96 0.49 -2.49 -3.44
CA GLY A 96 1.23 -1.67 -4.41
C GLY A 96 0.35 -1.21 -5.57
N GLY A 97 -0.41 -2.14 -6.15
CA GLY A 97 -1.30 -1.89 -7.27
C GLY A 97 -0.59 -2.05 -8.62
N ALA A 98 -0.95 -1.23 -9.60
CA ALA A 98 -0.37 -1.35 -10.93
C ALA A 98 1.00 -0.68 -10.95
N GLY A 99 2.09 -1.45 -11.01
CA GLY A 99 3.37 -0.79 -10.94
C GLY A 99 4.56 -1.71 -10.84
N ARG A 100 5.68 -1.13 -10.42
CA ARG A 100 6.81 -1.92 -9.92
C ARG A 100 7.24 -1.27 -8.62
N ASP A 101 6.51 -1.63 -7.60
CA ASP A 101 6.48 -0.96 -6.33
C ASP A 101 7.53 -1.54 -5.39
N ARG A 102 7.78 -0.78 -4.35
CA ARG A 102 8.73 -1.14 -3.32
C ARG A 102 8.06 -0.94 -1.98
N MET A 103 7.73 -2.06 -1.36
CA MET A 103 7.00 -2.11 -0.12
C MET A 103 7.92 -2.55 1.02
N LYS A 104 7.67 -1.98 2.19
CA LYS A 104 8.28 -2.35 3.45
C LYS A 104 7.12 -2.38 4.45
N GLY A 105 6.90 -3.49 5.14
CA GLY A 105 5.86 -3.57 6.17
C GLY A 105 6.38 -2.83 7.39
N GLY A 106 7.11 -3.53 8.23
CA GLY A 106 7.99 -2.94 9.22
C GLY A 106 8.07 -3.80 10.46
N GLU A 107 7.66 -3.25 11.59
CA GLU A 107 7.45 -4.02 12.81
C GLU A 107 5.98 -4.41 12.89
N GLY A 108 5.65 -5.69 13.06
CA GLY A 108 4.27 -6.15 13.11
C GLY A 108 4.08 -7.40 12.27
N ALA A 109 2.84 -7.86 12.17
CA ALA A 109 2.44 -8.91 11.24
C ALA A 109 1.79 -8.24 10.02
N ASP A 110 2.58 -8.07 8.96
CA ASP A 110 2.16 -7.28 7.81
C ASP A 110 1.50 -8.14 6.73
N THR A 111 0.50 -7.59 6.05
CA THR A 111 -0.15 -8.22 4.89
C THR A 111 0.19 -7.45 3.62
N PHE A 112 0.85 -8.11 2.68
CA PHE A 112 1.10 -7.59 1.33
C PHE A 112 0.08 -8.17 0.37
N ALA A 113 -0.91 -7.38 -0.01
CA ALA A 113 -2.02 -7.80 -0.86
C ALA A 113 -1.76 -7.49 -2.34
N TYR A 114 -1.99 -8.48 -3.19
CA TYR A 114 -1.97 -8.34 -4.64
C TYR A 114 -3.40 -8.49 -5.16
N LYS A 115 -3.93 -7.40 -5.73
CA LYS A 115 -5.31 -7.32 -6.21
C LYS A 115 -5.43 -7.26 -7.73
N GLU A 116 -4.32 -7.10 -8.44
CA GLU A 116 -4.30 -7.00 -9.90
C GLU A 116 -3.25 -7.94 -10.49
N MET A 117 -3.55 -8.55 -11.64
CA MET A 117 -2.61 -9.41 -12.39
C MET A 117 -1.42 -8.64 -12.98
N ARG A 118 -1.58 -7.33 -13.19
CA ARG A 118 -0.67 -6.49 -14.01
C ARG A 118 0.50 -5.91 -13.24
N ASP A 119 0.85 -6.54 -12.14
CA ASP A 119 1.97 -6.11 -11.33
C ASP A 119 3.29 -6.43 -12.05
N LYS A 120 4.10 -5.42 -12.36
CA LYS A 120 5.36 -5.57 -13.11
C LYS A 120 6.53 -6.02 -12.23
N GLY A 121 6.23 -6.71 -11.15
CA GLY A 121 7.20 -7.40 -10.31
C GLY A 121 7.71 -6.54 -9.16
N ASP A 122 6.84 -6.38 -8.18
CA ASP A 122 7.07 -5.74 -6.89
C ASP A 122 8.26 -6.29 -6.09
N LEU A 123 8.69 -5.47 -5.14
CA LEU A 123 9.77 -5.79 -4.20
C LEU A 123 9.32 -5.50 -2.78
N ILE A 124 9.15 -6.55 -1.99
CA ILE A 124 8.99 -6.45 -0.54
C ILE A 124 10.38 -6.54 0.09
N VAL A 125 10.76 -5.52 0.84
CA VAL A 125 12.15 -5.30 1.24
C VAL A 125 12.55 -6.08 2.48
N ASP A 126 11.60 -6.35 3.38
CA ASP A 126 11.87 -6.85 4.74
C ASP A 126 10.93 -7.96 5.19
N PHE A 127 10.28 -8.65 4.24
CA PHE A 127 9.32 -9.73 4.52
C PHE A 127 9.84 -10.70 5.60
N ASP A 128 9.16 -10.76 6.74
CA ASP A 128 9.39 -11.73 7.80
C ASP A 128 8.49 -12.94 7.59
N VAL A 129 9.08 -14.07 7.21
CA VAL A 129 8.34 -15.32 6.96
C VAL A 129 7.60 -15.87 8.19
N ALA A 130 7.93 -15.39 9.40
CA ALA A 130 7.27 -15.81 10.63
C ALA A 130 6.05 -14.96 11.00
N ALA A 131 5.97 -13.72 10.50
CA ALA A 131 4.94 -12.74 10.88
C ALA A 131 4.09 -12.31 9.68
N ASP A 132 4.71 -12.12 8.52
CA ASP A 132 4.08 -11.49 7.36
C ASP A 132 3.33 -12.49 6.49
N VAL A 133 2.33 -11.96 5.80
CA VAL A 133 1.46 -12.69 4.89
C VAL A 133 1.50 -12.05 3.51
N LEU A 134 1.61 -12.89 2.49
CA LEU A 134 1.37 -12.50 1.10
C LEU A 134 -0.07 -12.89 0.75
N ASP A 135 -0.96 -11.90 0.63
CA ASP A 135 -2.36 -12.14 0.27
C ASP A 135 -2.54 -12.08 -1.25
N LEU A 136 -2.75 -13.25 -1.84
CA LEU A 136 -3.03 -13.43 -3.27
C LEU A 136 -4.48 -13.85 -3.52
N SER A 137 -5.35 -13.82 -2.50
CA SER A 137 -6.73 -14.31 -2.59
C SER A 137 -7.53 -13.66 -3.72
N SER A 138 -7.33 -12.36 -3.94
CA SER A 138 -8.01 -11.60 -4.99
C SER A 138 -7.56 -12.05 -6.39
N VAL A 139 -6.25 -12.20 -6.58
CA VAL A 139 -5.65 -12.73 -7.81
C VAL A 139 -6.14 -14.15 -8.08
N LEU A 140 -6.05 -15.04 -7.10
CA LEU A 140 -6.47 -16.43 -7.26
C LEU A 140 -7.97 -16.56 -7.57
N ALA A 141 -8.81 -15.72 -6.97
CA ALA A 141 -10.24 -15.68 -7.29
C ALA A 141 -10.49 -15.24 -8.74
N GLU A 142 -9.77 -14.23 -9.23
CA GLU A 142 -9.91 -13.72 -10.61
C GLU A 142 -9.46 -14.76 -11.66
N LEU A 143 -8.47 -15.59 -11.35
CA LEU A 143 -8.03 -16.70 -12.21
C LEU A 143 -8.87 -17.98 -12.07
N GLY A 144 -9.85 -18.01 -11.18
CA GLY A 144 -10.68 -19.20 -10.92
C GLY A 144 -9.99 -20.28 -10.07
N TYR A 145 -8.86 -19.95 -9.43
CA TYR A 145 -8.06 -20.82 -8.55
C TYR A 145 -8.43 -20.68 -7.06
N GLY A 146 -9.70 -20.44 -6.74
CA GLY A 146 -10.16 -20.16 -5.36
C GLY A 146 -9.84 -21.24 -4.30
N ASN A 147 -9.35 -22.42 -4.70
CA ASN A 147 -8.83 -23.48 -3.81
C ASN A 147 -7.57 -24.18 -4.37
N ALA A 148 -6.77 -23.50 -5.20
CA ALA A 148 -5.57 -24.12 -5.77
C ALA A 148 -4.54 -24.41 -4.68
N THR A 149 -3.85 -25.55 -4.82
CA THR A 149 -2.70 -25.86 -3.98
C THR A 149 -1.47 -25.09 -4.45
N PHE A 150 -0.55 -24.76 -3.54
CA PHE A 150 0.63 -23.95 -3.85
C PHE A 150 1.48 -24.50 -5.01
N ASN A 151 1.51 -25.84 -5.15
CA ASN A 151 2.25 -26.50 -6.24
C ASN A 151 1.60 -26.32 -7.62
N GLU A 152 0.29 -26.06 -7.70
CA GLU A 152 -0.40 -25.81 -8.97
C GLU A 152 -0.19 -24.38 -9.47
N LEU A 153 0.42 -23.51 -8.66
CA LEU A 153 0.57 -22.08 -8.94
C LEU A 153 1.99 -21.65 -9.31
N LEU A 154 3.02 -22.40 -8.86
CA LEU A 154 4.43 -22.02 -9.05
C LEU A 154 4.97 -22.25 -10.46
N ASP A 155 4.36 -23.16 -11.24
CA ASP A 155 4.84 -23.47 -12.59
C ASP A 155 4.25 -22.52 -13.65
N ASP A 156 3.04 -21.96 -13.44
CA ASP A 156 2.30 -21.23 -14.50
C ASP A 156 1.80 -19.81 -14.11
N VAL A 157 1.81 -19.41 -12.82
CA VAL A 157 1.07 -18.19 -12.38
C VAL A 157 1.88 -17.27 -11.46
N ILE A 158 2.62 -17.82 -10.49
CA ILE A 158 3.30 -17.01 -9.47
C ILE A 158 4.80 -17.32 -9.48
N VAL A 159 5.60 -16.28 -9.69
CA VAL A 159 7.06 -16.34 -9.58
C VAL A 159 7.51 -15.71 -8.27
N LEU A 160 8.04 -16.54 -7.36
CA LEU A 160 8.64 -16.10 -6.10
C LEU A 160 10.17 -16.18 -6.16
N GLY A 161 10.83 -15.05 -5.94
CA GLY A 161 12.29 -14.97 -5.90
C GLY A 161 12.77 -14.39 -4.57
N GLN A 162 13.34 -15.23 -3.71
CA GLN A 162 13.99 -14.78 -2.49
C GLN A 162 15.45 -14.41 -2.74
N SER A 163 15.89 -13.28 -2.17
CA SER A 163 17.29 -12.86 -2.23
C SER A 163 17.69 -12.09 -0.98
N LYS A 164 19.00 -11.86 -0.79
CA LYS A 164 19.49 -10.95 0.26
C LYS A 164 18.96 -9.50 0.14
N ARG A 165 18.30 -9.16 -0.97
CA ARG A 165 17.73 -7.83 -1.24
C ARG A 165 16.21 -7.76 -0.97
N GLY A 166 15.60 -8.86 -0.50
CA GLY A 166 14.16 -8.97 -0.23
C GLY A 166 13.46 -10.03 -1.08
N THR A 167 12.14 -10.10 -0.90
CA THR A 167 11.19 -10.96 -1.61
C THR A 167 10.78 -10.29 -2.91
N ARG A 168 11.01 -10.96 -4.04
CA ARG A 168 10.43 -10.57 -5.34
C ARG A 168 9.20 -11.41 -5.58
N VAL A 169 8.09 -10.74 -5.84
CA VAL A 169 6.84 -11.38 -6.28
C VAL A 169 6.58 -10.90 -7.69
N GLY A 170 6.30 -11.82 -8.59
CA GLY A 170 5.81 -11.53 -9.93
C GLY A 170 4.63 -12.43 -10.23
N ILE A 171 3.66 -11.90 -10.95
CA ILE A 171 2.56 -12.68 -11.53
C ILE A 171 2.93 -12.87 -13.00
N ASP A 172 3.02 -14.12 -13.43
CA ASP A 172 3.30 -14.46 -14.82
C ASP A 172 1.96 -14.68 -15.55
N GLU A 173 1.80 -14.03 -16.69
CA GLU A 173 0.62 -14.20 -17.57
C GLU A 173 0.93 -15.19 -18.72
N ASP A 174 2.19 -15.60 -18.87
CA ASP A 174 2.71 -16.32 -20.03
C ASP A 174 3.37 -17.65 -19.60
N GLY A 175 2.59 -18.71 -19.35
CA GLY A 175 3.13 -20.07 -19.18
C GLY A 175 3.99 -20.55 -20.35
#